data_AF-A0A7Y1Y8T3-F1
#
_entry.id   AF-A0A7Y1Y8T3-F1
#
_cell.length_a   1.000
_cell.length_b   1.000
_cell.length_c   1.000
_cell.angle_alpha   90.00
_cell.angle_beta   90.00
_cell.angle_gamma   90.00
#
_symmetry.space_group_name_H-M   'P 1'
#
loop_
_entity.id
_entity.type
_entity.pdbx_description
1 polymer ?
#
loop_
_entity_poly.entity_id
_entity_poly.type
_entity_poly.pdbx_seq_one_letter_code
_entity_poly.pdbx_strand_id
1 'polypeptide(L)' 'MDGVRVIDLSRVLAGPFAGQALAEMGADVIKVEAPGGDSARGIGPFVGGRSLYYSSLNTN' A
#
# COMPACT_ATOMS: atom_id res chain seq x y z
N MET A 1 0.95 3.31 17.37
CA MET A 1 2.04 3.95 16.62
C MET A 1 1.74 5.43 16.40
N ASP A 2 0.88 6.02 17.21
CA ASP A 2 0.42 7.38 17.07
C ASP A 2 1.58 8.37 17.08
N GLY A 3 1.56 9.32 16.14
CA GLY A 3 2.62 10.32 15.95
C GLY A 3 3.83 9.84 15.15
N VAL A 4 3.89 8.56 14.73
CA VAL A 4 4.93 8.05 13.83
C VAL A 4 4.48 8.24 12.37
N ARG A 5 5.35 8.85 11.56
CA ARG A 5 5.19 8.95 10.10
C ARG A 5 6.16 8.00 9.40
N VAL A 6 5.65 7.20 8.48
CA VAL A 6 6.41 6.21 7.71
C VAL A 6 6.34 6.58 6.23
N ILE A 7 7.50 6.55 5.56
CA ILE A 7 7.54 6.64 4.09
C ILE A 7 7.73 5.23 3.54
N ASP A 8 6.70 4.72 2.86
CA ASP A 8 6.73 3.41 2.22
C ASP A 8 7.13 3.53 0.75
N LEU A 9 8.34 3.06 0.42
CA LEU A 9 8.87 2.98 -0.95
C LEU A 9 8.77 1.58 -1.56
N SER A 10 8.07 0.67 -0.86
CA SER A 10 7.98 -0.72 -1.24
C SER A 10 6.88 -0.98 -2.27
N ARG A 11 6.90 -2.19 -2.82
CA ARG A 11 6.04 -2.63 -3.92
C ARG A 11 5.57 -4.06 -3.72
N VAL A 12 4.54 -4.44 -4.46
CA VAL A 12 4.01 -5.81 -4.55
C VAL A 12 3.37 -6.30 -3.25
N LEU A 13 4.10 -6.97 -2.35
CA LEU A 13 3.49 -7.72 -1.25
C LEU A 13 4.10 -7.44 0.12
N ALA A 14 5.33 -7.88 0.36
CA ALA A 14 5.89 -7.93 1.71
C ALA A 14 6.02 -6.56 2.37
N GLY A 15 6.46 -5.56 1.59
CA GLY A 15 6.59 -4.19 2.07
C GLY A 15 5.24 -3.50 2.29
N PRO A 16 4.29 -3.51 1.31
CA PRO A 16 2.96 -2.95 1.52
C PRO A 16 2.21 -3.60 2.69
N PHE A 17 2.37 -4.92 2.88
CA PHE A 17 1.82 -5.61 4.04
C PHE A 17 2.39 -5.08 5.37
N ALA A 18 3.71 -4.87 5.44
CA ALA A 18 4.32 -4.28 6.62
C ALA A 18 3.86 -2.83 6.84
N GLY A 19 3.77 -2.02 5.78
CA GLY A 19 3.24 -0.65 5.83
C GLY A 19 1.80 -0.61 6.34
N GLN A 20 0.93 -1.48 5.83
CA GLN A 20 -0.44 -1.60 6.29
C GLN A 20 -0.51 -2.00 7.76
N ALA A 21 0.28 -2.97 8.23
CA ALA A 21 0.31 -3.35 9.63
C ALA A 21 0.73 -2.17 10.54
N LEU A 22 1.67 -1.32 10.10
CA LEU A 22 2.04 -0.10 10.82
C LEU A 22 0.90 0.92 10.84
N ALA A 23 0.19 1.08 9.72
CA ALA A 23 -0.97 1.97 9.61
C ALA A 23 -2.13 1.52 10.51
N GLU A 24 -2.41 0.22 10.56
CA GLU A 24 -3.42 -0.38 11.46
C GLU A 24 -3.06 -0.18 12.94
N MET A 25 -1.77 -0.11 13.27
CA MET A 25 -1.31 0.27 14.60
C MET A 25 -1.34 1.78 14.86
N GLY A 26 -1.76 2.63 13.91
CA GLY A 26 -1.92 4.08 14.09
C GLY A 26 -0.78 4.95 13.53
N ALA A 27 0.11 4.41 12.71
CA ALA A 27 1.11 5.21 12.00
C ALA A 27 0.49 5.96 10.80
N ASP A 28 1.03 7.15 10.49
CA ASP A 28 0.75 7.89 9.25
C ASP A 28 1.69 7.38 8.14
N VAL A 29 1.20 6.46 7.32
CA VAL A 29 2.01 5.76 6.29
C VAL A 29 1.76 6.39 4.93
N ILE A 30 2.80 7.00 4.35
CA ILE A 30 2.75 7.63 3.04
C ILE A 30 3.46 6.71 2.05
N LYS A 31 2.69 6.13 1.13
CA LYS A 31 3.24 5.37 0.00
C LYS A 31 3.74 6.33 -1.08
N VAL A 32 5.00 6.18 -1.48
CA VAL A 32 5.58 6.92 -2.60
C VAL A 32 5.84 5.96 -3.75
N GLU A 33 5.22 6.23 -4.87
CA GLU A 33 5.31 5.39 -6.07
C GLU A 33 6.15 6.08 -7.16
N ALA A 34 6.75 5.27 -8.03
CA ALA A 34 7.42 5.78 -9.22
C ALA A 34 6.39 6.43 -10.18
N PRO A 35 6.84 7.28 -11.12
CA PRO A 35 6.00 7.68 -12.25
C PRO A 35 5.45 6.43 -12.96
N GLY A 36 4.12 6.28 -13.00
CA GLY A 36 3.44 5.07 -13.50
C GLY A 36 2.86 4.14 -12.41
N GLY A 37 3.20 4.37 -11.15
CA GLY A 37 2.62 3.70 -10.00
C GLY A 37 3.27 2.37 -9.60
N ASP A 38 2.74 1.75 -8.55
CA ASP A 38 3.07 0.38 -8.12
C ASP A 38 2.54 -0.62 -9.15
N SER A 39 3.40 -1.57 -9.59
CA SER A 39 3.01 -2.61 -10.55
C SER A 39 1.87 -3.50 -10.04
N ALA A 40 1.70 -3.60 -8.71
CA ALA A 40 0.58 -4.30 -8.09
C ALA A 40 -0.79 -3.75 -8.53
N ARG A 41 -0.89 -2.47 -8.93
CA ARG A 41 -2.13 -1.87 -9.44
C ARG A 41 -2.64 -2.54 -10.72
N GLY A 42 -1.76 -3.21 -11.46
CA GLY A 42 -2.09 -3.99 -12.66
C GLY A 42 -2.29 -5.48 -12.42
N ILE A 43 -2.28 -5.95 -11.16
CA ILE A 43 -2.46 -7.36 -10.83
C ILE A 43 -3.93 -7.63 -10.50
N GLY A 44 -4.56 -8.57 -11.20
CA GLY A 44 -5.95 -8.96 -10.93
C GLY A 44 -6.12 -9.71 -9.60
N PRO A 45 -7.36 -9.94 -9.15
CA PRO A 45 -8.62 -9.60 -9.82
C PRO A 45 -8.95 -8.10 -9.77
N PHE A 46 -9.82 -7.64 -10.68
CA PHE A 46 -10.22 -6.23 -10.79
C PHE A 46 -11.69 -6.03 -10.42
N VAL A 47 -11.98 -4.96 -9.68
CA VAL A 47 -13.34 -4.47 -9.40
C VAL A 47 -13.37 -2.97 -9.64
N GLY A 48 -14.29 -2.51 -10.49
CA GLY A 48 -14.41 -1.09 -10.84
C GLY A 48 -13.13 -0.51 -11.46
N GLY A 49 -12.37 -1.32 -12.21
CA GLY A 49 -11.09 -0.90 -12.80
C GLY A 49 -9.91 -0.83 -11.83
N ARG A 50 -10.09 -1.21 -10.55
CA ARG A 50 -9.03 -1.24 -9.54
C ARG A 50 -8.60 -2.66 -9.23
N SER A 51 -7.31 -2.88 -9.05
CA SER A 51 -6.76 -4.14 -8.55
C SER A 51 -7.20 -4.39 -7.11
N LEU A 52 -7.83 -5.54 -6.86
CA LEU A 52 -8.11 -6.02 -5.52
C LEU A 52 -6.83 -6.45 -4.79
N TYR A 53 -5.83 -6.95 -5.53
CA TYR A 53 -4.53 -7.30 -4.98
C TYR A 53 -3.82 -6.08 -4.35
N TYR A 54 -3.75 -4.98 -5.09
CA TYR A 54 -3.23 -3.72 -4.57
C TYR A 54 -4.11 -3.20 -3.41
N SER A 55 -5.43 -3.21 -3.62
CA SER A 55 -6.36 -2.63 -2.65
C SER A 55 -6.34 -3.35 -1.31
N SER A 56 -6.10 -4.67 -1.26
CA SER A 56 -6.07 -5.42 0.01
C SER A 56 -4.84 -5.16 0.88
N LEU A 57 -3.82 -4.50 0.33
CA LEU A 57 -2.54 -4.22 0.99
C LEU A 57 -2.30 -2.72 1.25
N ASN A 58 -3.23 -1.86 0.83
CA ASN A 58 -3.10 -0.40 0.87
C ASN A 58 -4.48 0.24 1.12
N THR A 59 -5.12 -0.15 2.22
CA THR A 59 -6.53 0.15 2.55
C THR A 59 -6.75 1.44 3.33
N ASN A 60 -5.69 2.08 3.85
CA ASN A 60 -5.76 3.25 4.72
C ASN A 60 -5.00 4.44 4.12
#